data_AF-A0A351TYJ6-F1
#
_entry.id   AF-A0A351TYJ6-F1
#
_cell.length_a   1.000
_cell.length_b   1.000
_cell.length_c   1.000
_cell.angle_alpha   90.00
_cell.angle_beta   90.00
_cell.angle_gamma   90.00
#
_symmetry.space_group_name_H-M   'P 1'
#
loop_
_entity.id
_entity.type
_entity.pdbx_description
1 polymer ?
#
loop_
_entity_poly.entity_id
_entity_poly.type
_entity_poly.pdbx_seq_one_letter_code
_entity_poly.pdbx_strand_id
1 'polypeptide(L)'
;MKNDIIIGLDIGTSTVQTVVAQKLGAAQKLRILGTGQSSVNGLRRGIITDIDAAARSIREAVKMAERASGVSVREAYVSVGGSHIG
;
A
#
# COMPACT_ATOMS: atom_id res chain seq x y z
N MET A 1 11.55 5.86 17.24
CA MET A 1 10.18 5.29 17.37
C MET A 1 9.27 5.71 16.23
N LYS A 2 8.91 7.01 16.02
CA LYS A 2 8.11 7.40 14.83
C LYS A 2 8.85 7.25 13.49
N ASN A 3 10.18 7.47 13.46
CA ASN A 3 11.00 7.39 12.24
C ASN A 3 11.34 5.97 11.75
N ASP A 4 10.82 4.93 12.40
CA ASP A 4 11.18 3.55 12.10
C ASP A 4 10.08 2.79 11.34
N ILE A 5 8.96 3.44 11.03
CA ILE A 5 7.86 2.82 10.28
C ILE A 5 7.98 3.18 8.80
N ILE A 6 7.91 2.17 7.95
CA ILE A 6 7.85 2.31 6.49
C ILE A 6 6.56 1.64 6.03
N ILE A 7 5.80 2.37 5.22
CA ILE A 7 4.55 1.88 4.66
C ILE A 7 4.72 1.85 3.14
N GLY A 8 4.54 0.67 2.55
CA GLY A 8 4.52 0.48 1.10
C GLY A 8 3.09 0.25 0.62
N LEU A 9 2.72 0.90 -0.48
CA LEU A 9 1.46 0.71 -1.19
C LEU A 9 1.78 0.35 -2.64
N ASP A 10 1.25 -0.77 -3.11
CA ASP A 10 1.32 -1.18 -4.51
C ASP A 10 -0.09 -1.26 -5.10
N ILE A 11 -0.30 -0.56 -6.21
CA ILE A 11 -1.58 -0.50 -6.91
C ILE A 11 -1.43 -1.27 -8.21
N GLY A 12 -1.62 -2.59 -8.13
CA GLY A 12 -1.57 -3.47 -9.29
C GLY A 12 -2.85 -3.41 -10.13
N THR A 13 -2.86 -4.15 -11.25
CA THR A 13 -4.08 -4.25 -12.08
C THR A 13 -5.14 -5.15 -11.42
N SER A 14 -4.72 -6.13 -10.61
CA SER A 14 -5.63 -7.11 -9.99
C SER A 14 -5.88 -6.83 -8.51
N THR A 15 -4.86 -6.32 -7.80
CA THR A 15 -4.89 -6.14 -6.35
C THR A 15 -4.21 -4.85 -5.92
N VAL A 16 -4.73 -4.24 -4.85
CA VAL A 16 -4.00 -3.23 -4.09
C VAL A 16 -3.40 -3.92 -2.88
N GLN A 17 -2.11 -3.71 -2.64
CA GLN A 17 -1.39 -4.29 -1.52
C GLN A 17 -0.79 -3.19 -0.65
N THR A 18 -0.93 -3.31 0.65
CA THR A 18 -0.33 -2.40 1.64
C THR A 18 0.48 -3.19 2.64
N VAL A 19 1.70 -2.73 2.93
CA VAL A 19 2.61 -3.36 3.88
C VAL A 19 3.08 -2.32 4.88
N VAL A 20 2.96 -2.63 6.17
CA VAL A 20 3.54 -1.85 7.26
C VAL A 20 4.76 -2.60 7.78
N ALA A 21 5.91 -1.94 7.78
CA ALA A 21 7.17 -2.51 8.23
C ALA A 21 7.87 -1.59 9.23
N GLN A 22 8.61 -2.20 10.16
CA GLN A 22 9.50 -1.50 11.08
C GLN A 22 10.95 -1.73 10.68
N LYS A 23 11.75 -0.66 10.63
CA LYS A 23 13.19 -0.71 10.47
C LYS A 23 13.85 -1.20 11.76
N LEU A 24 14.75 -2.18 11.64
CA LEU A 24 15.47 -2.76 12.76
C LEU A 24 16.93 -2.26 12.79
N GLY A 25 17.20 -1.27 13.63
CA GLY A 25 18.54 -0.73 13.86
C GLY A 25 19.16 -0.06 12.63
N ALA A 26 20.50 -0.01 12.59
CA ALA A 26 21.25 0.63 11.51
C ALA A 26 21.35 -0.24 10.23
N ALA A 27 21.07 -1.54 10.32
CA ALA A 27 21.04 -2.42 9.17
C ALA A 27 19.76 -2.20 8.35
N GLN A 28 19.78 -2.46 7.04
CA GLN A 28 18.59 -2.43 6.16
C GLN A 28 17.63 -3.60 6.42
N LYS A 29 17.48 -4.02 7.68
CA LYS A 29 16.54 -5.09 8.06
C LYS A 29 15.18 -4.47 8.35
N LEU A 30 14.16 -5.04 7.72
CA LEU A 30 12.77 -4.69 7.94
C LEU A 30 12.04 -5.85 8.62
N ARG A 31 11.17 -5.54 9.57
CA ARG A 31 10.21 -6.47 10.16
C ARG A 31 8.81 -6.09 9.68
N ILE A 32 8.11 -7.02 9.05
CA ILE A 32 6.71 -6.80 8.68
C ILE A 32 5.85 -6.81 9.94
N LEU A 33 5.07 -5.76 10.14
CA LEU A 33 4.12 -5.62 11.25
C LEU A 33 2.70 -5.97 10.82
N GLY A 34 2.34 -5.69 9.57
CA GLY A 34 1.02 -6.01 9.04
C GLY A 34 0.94 -5.82 7.54
N THR A 35 0.00 -6.55 6.92
CA THR A 35 -0.29 -6.46 5.49
C THR A 35 -1.79 -6.31 5.27
N GLY A 36 -2.15 -5.77 4.12
CA GLY A 36 -3.54 -5.66 3.68
C GLY A 36 -3.61 -5.79 2.17
N GLN A 37 -4.66 -6.45 1.68
CA GLN A 37 -4.86 -6.64 0.25
C GLN A 37 -6.33 -6.55 -0.11
N SER A 38 -6.67 -5.73 -1.10
CA SER A 38 -8.00 -5.69 -1.69
C SER A 38 -7.94 -6.08 -3.17
N SER A 39 -9.05 -6.59 -3.71
CA SER A 39 -9.23 -6.62 -5.16
C SER A 39 -9.31 -5.19 -5.71
N VAL A 40 -8.80 -5.02 -6.93
CA VAL A 40 -8.84 -3.72 -7.62
C VAL A 40 -10.16 -3.57 -8.36
N ASN A 41 -10.81 -2.44 -8.12
CA ASN A 41 -11.94 -1.97 -8.90
C ASN A 41 -11.59 -0.59 -9.46
N GLY A 42 -12.10 -0.27 -10.65
CA GLY A 42 -11.89 1.04 -11.26
C GLY A 42 -10.54 1.25 -11.94
N LEU A 43 -9.77 0.18 -12.19
CA LEU A 43 -8.60 0.21 -13.07
C LEU A 43 -8.80 -0.72 -14.27
N ARG A 44 -8.25 -0.32 -15.43
CA ARG A 44 -8.17 -1.13 -16.64
C ARG A 44 -6.82 -0.93 -17.31
N ARG A 45 -6.04 -2.01 -17.45
CA ARG A 45 -4.68 -1.98 -18.04
C ARG A 45 -3.77 -0.92 -17.38
N GLY A 46 -3.82 -0.80 -16.06
CA GLY A 46 -3.04 0.18 -15.30
C GLY A 46 -3.52 1.63 -15.39
N ILE A 47 -4.67 1.89 -16.03
CA ILE A 47 -5.28 3.22 -16.10
C ILE A 47 -6.47 3.26 -15.14
N ILE A 48 -6.58 4.32 -14.34
CA ILE A 48 -7.76 4.56 -13.50
C ILE A 48 -8.94 4.94 -14.40
N THR A 49 -9.97 4.10 -14.43
CA THR A 49 -11.23 4.33 -15.16
C THR A 49 -12.36 4.77 -14.25
N ASP A 50 -12.28 4.49 -12.95
CA ASP A 50 -13.19 4.95 -11.90
C ASP A 50 -12.37 5.28 -10.66
N ILE A 51 -12.24 6.57 -10.36
CA ILE A 51 -11.42 7.07 -9.26
C ILE A 51 -12.00 6.72 -7.88
N ASP A 52 -13.32 6.67 -7.75
CA ASP A 52 -13.97 6.36 -6.48
C ASP A 52 -13.83 4.88 -6.14
N ALA A 53 -13.96 4.02 -7.14
CA ALA A 53 -13.70 2.59 -7.01
C ALA A 53 -12.23 2.32 -6.67
N ALA A 54 -11.30 2.97 -7.36
CA ALA A 54 -9.87 2.86 -7.06
C ALA A 54 -9.56 3.32 -5.62
N ALA A 55 -10.10 4.46 -5.21
CA ALA A 55 -9.94 4.98 -3.86
C ALA A 55 -10.56 4.06 -2.80
N ARG A 56 -11.69 3.38 -3.08
CA ARG A 56 -12.26 2.37 -2.17
C ARG A 56 -11.32 1.17 -2.00
N SER A 57 -10.82 0.59 -3.09
CA SER A 57 -9.84 -0.52 -3.04
C SER A 57 -8.61 -0.13 -2.21
N ILE A 58 -8.03 1.06 -2.46
CA ILE A 58 -6.88 1.55 -1.68
C ILE A 58 -7.22 1.66 -0.18
N ARG A 59 -8.36 2.27 0.17
CA ARG A 59 -8.77 2.42 1.58
C ARG A 59 -8.98 1.06 2.25
N GLU A 60 -9.49 0.06 1.55
CA GLU A 60 -9.68 -1.28 2.09
C GLU A 60 -8.34 -1.95 2.42
N ALA A 61 -7.41 -1.96 1.46
CA ALA A 61 -6.07 -2.51 1.66
C ALA A 61 -5.34 -1.82 2.82
N VAL A 62 -5.38 -0.49 2.89
CA VAL A 62 -4.80 0.29 3.98
C VAL A 62 -5.43 -0.06 5.33
N LYS A 63 -6.76 -0.08 5.43
CA LYS A 63 -7.47 -0.42 6.68
C LYS A 63 -7.12 -1.82 7.18
N MET A 64 -6.91 -2.78 6.29
CA MET A 64 -6.47 -4.12 6.69
C MET A 64 -5.05 -4.12 7.24
N ALA A 65 -4.13 -3.40 6.60
CA ALA A 65 -2.75 -3.28 7.07
C ALA A 65 -2.67 -2.52 8.41
N GLU A 66 -3.47 -1.47 8.60
CA GLU A 66 -3.59 -0.75 9.88
C GLU A 66 -4.10 -1.68 10.99
N ARG A 67 -5.17 -2.45 10.73
CA ARG A 67 -5.70 -3.42 11.70
C ARG A 67 -4.68 -4.51 12.05
N ALA A 68 -3.99 -5.04 11.05
CA ALA A 68 -3.01 -6.11 11.26
C ALA A 68 -1.77 -5.64 12.03
N SER A 69 -1.34 -4.39 11.82
CA SER A 69 -0.12 -3.83 12.43
C SER A 69 -0.36 -3.06 13.74
N GLY A 70 -1.60 -2.62 13.99
CA GLY A 70 -1.91 -1.68 15.07
C GLY A 70 -1.36 -0.26 14.82
N VAL A 71 -0.88 0.04 13.61
CA VAL A 71 -0.28 1.32 13.24
C VAL A 71 -1.24 2.09 12.33
N SER A 72 -1.48 3.37 12.61
CA SER A 72 -2.22 4.23 11.69
C SER A 72 -1.32 4.74 10.57
N VAL A 73 -1.78 4.57 9.33
CA VAL A 73 -1.11 4.97 8.09
C VAL A 73 -1.43 6.43 7.80
N ARG A 74 -0.40 7.29 7.76
CA ARG A 74 -0.54 8.73 7.43
C ARG A 74 0.20 9.13 6.16
N GLU A 75 1.22 8.38 5.82
CA GLU A 75 2.04 8.52 4.61
C GLU A 75 2.43 7.13 4.13
N ALA A 76 2.68 7.00 2.83
CA ALA A 76 3.09 5.73 2.22
C ALA A 76 3.98 5.99 1.01
N TYR A 77 4.93 5.09 0.79
CA TYR A 77 5.63 4.97 -0.49
C TYR A 77 4.73 4.22 -1.46
N VAL A 78 4.43 4.83 -2.59
CA VAL A 78 3.54 4.25 -3.60
C VAL A 78 4.38 3.75 -4.77
N SER A 79 4.18 2.50 -5.14
CA SER A 79 4.67 1.94 -6.40
C SER A 79 3.82 2.48 -7.54
N VAL A 80 4.48 3.08 -8.53
CA VAL A 80 3.83 3.62 -9.73
C VAL A 80 4.43 2.93 -10.95
N GLY A 81 3.57 2.36 -11.80
CA GLY A 81 3.96 1.72 -13.04
C GLY A 81 2.83 1.75 -14.07
N GLY A 82 3.14 1.41 -15.32
CA GLY A 82 2.16 1.39 -16.42
C GLY A 82 2.74 1.99 -17.70
N SER A 83 2.13 1.69 -18.85
CA SER A 83 2.61 2.13 -20.17
C SER A 83 2.55 3.64 -20.43
N HIS A 84 2.03 4.40 -19.47
CA HIS A 84 1.95 5.86 -19.48
C HIS A 84 3.02 6.54 -18.60
N ILE A 85 3.77 5.74 -17.83
CA ILE A 85 4.94 6.17 -17.07
C ILE A 85 6.15 5.75 -17.90
N GLY A 86 6.57 6.62 -18.81
CA GLY A 86 7.67 6.37 -19.76
C GLY A 86 7.94 7.61 -20.59
#